data_AF-A0A936EDS9-F1
#
_entry.id   AF-A0A936EDS9-F1
#
_cell.length_a   1.000
_cell.length_b   1.000
_cell.length_c   1.000
_cell.angle_alpha   90.00
_cell.angle_beta   90.00
_cell.angle_gamma   90.00
#
_symmetry.space_group_name_H-M   'P 1'
#
loop_
_entity.id
_entity.type
_entity.pdbx_description
1 polymer ?
#
loop_
_entity_poly.entity_id
_entity_poly.type
_entity_poly.pdbx_seq_one_letter_code
_entity_poly.pdbx_strand_id
1 'polypeptide(L)'
;MYPNSYLVDGVATVGQGTLEQRLERYGAPKIAAKPANFIAWILYILSWKKVVPDTSASAFYTNYFEPKGPTFNCDPQPITALTDDYALLKKNIGELTALGSTNILEGMMWGWRVLSSREPFSEGAKEGTAGTQKIMVILTDGTNSFGNLPNSLGSAYTSFGYLIDERIGPATLTPEGTTSAMDAKTLAGCTNAKKDGVEIYTILLEEDDAATSALLEQCASGADHFFNVPNHSKLKSVFTDIVKKVGKPRLSS
;
A
#
# COMPACT_ATOMS: atom_id res chain seq x y z
N MET A 1 -21.13 -2.32 -7.04
CA MET A 1 -20.85 -1.92 -5.65
C MET A 1 -19.77 -2.86 -5.15
N TYR A 2 -18.57 -2.35 -4.87
CA TYR A 2 -17.45 -3.17 -4.45
C TYR A 2 -17.71 -3.66 -3.01
N PRO A 3 -17.89 -4.96 -2.74
CA PRO A 3 -18.08 -5.46 -1.38
C PRO A 3 -16.73 -5.33 -0.65
N ASN A 4 -16.53 -4.22 0.08
CA ASN A 4 -15.38 -3.88 0.93
C ASN A 4 -13.97 -3.89 0.31
N SER A 5 -13.80 -4.38 -0.93
CA SER A 5 -12.53 -4.36 -1.65
C SER A 5 -12.69 -3.65 -2.98
N TYR A 6 -12.05 -2.49 -3.08
CA TYR A 6 -11.91 -1.66 -4.28
C TYR A 6 -11.13 -2.34 -5.42
N LEU A 7 -10.54 -3.51 -5.15
CA LEU A 7 -9.94 -4.42 -6.11
C LEU A 7 -10.64 -5.77 -6.03
N VAL A 8 -11.06 -6.31 -7.16
CA VAL A 8 -11.47 -7.72 -7.24
C VAL A 8 -10.21 -8.54 -7.45
N ASP A 9 -9.95 -9.48 -6.55
CA ASP A 9 -8.80 -10.38 -6.67
C ASP A 9 -9.27 -11.80 -6.96
N GLY A 10 -8.59 -12.46 -7.90
CA GLY A 10 -8.77 -13.88 -8.18
C GLY A 10 -7.88 -14.76 -7.28
N VAL A 11 -6.98 -14.15 -6.52
CA VAL A 11 -6.10 -14.84 -5.58
C VAL A 11 -6.84 -15.09 -4.26
N ALA A 12 -6.67 -16.29 -3.70
CA ALA A 12 -7.25 -16.64 -2.43
C ALA A 12 -6.74 -15.70 -1.33
N THR A 13 -7.64 -15.21 -0.47
CA THR A 13 -7.31 -14.35 0.69
C THR A 13 -6.36 -15.03 1.69
N VAL A 14 -6.27 -16.35 1.58
CA VAL A 14 -5.44 -17.23 2.37
C VAL A 14 -4.52 -17.99 1.41
N GLY A 15 -3.21 -17.91 1.65
CA GLY A 15 -2.22 -18.63 0.85
C GLY A 15 -2.45 -20.15 0.83
N GLN A 16 -1.82 -20.84 -0.12
CA GLN A 16 -1.96 -22.28 -0.28
C GLN A 16 -1.52 -23.07 0.98
N GLY A 17 -2.08 -24.27 1.15
CA GLY A 17 -1.76 -25.19 2.25
C GLY A 17 -2.72 -25.13 3.44
N THR A 18 -2.63 -26.16 4.31
CA THR A 18 -3.44 -26.24 5.52
C THR A 18 -3.09 -25.12 6.50
N LEU A 19 -3.97 -24.87 7.48
CA LEU A 19 -3.68 -23.88 8.52
C LEU A 19 -2.38 -24.21 9.27
N GLU A 20 -2.16 -25.49 9.56
CA GLU A 20 -0.96 -25.99 10.24
C GLU A 20 0.28 -25.70 9.40
N GLN A 21 0.27 -26.01 8.10
CA GLN A 21 1.38 -25.72 7.20
C GLN A 21 1.70 -24.21 7.17
N ARG A 22 0.66 -23.37 7.13
CA ARG A 22 0.83 -21.91 7.13
C ARG A 22 1.41 -21.40 8.44
N LEU A 23 0.96 -21.93 9.57
CA LEU A 23 1.46 -21.56 10.90
C LEU A 23 2.90 -22.03 11.11
N GLU A 24 3.25 -23.24 10.64
CA GLU A 24 4.62 -23.76 10.69
C GLU A 24 5.62 -22.83 9.96
N ARG A 25 5.22 -22.20 8.84
CA ARG A 25 6.06 -21.20 8.14
C ARG A 25 6.45 -20.02 9.03
N TYR A 26 5.59 -19.66 9.98
CA TYR A 26 5.81 -18.57 10.92
C TYR A 26 6.48 -19.02 12.23
N GLY A 27 7.06 -20.22 12.23
CA GLY A 27 7.71 -20.78 13.41
C GLY A 27 6.72 -21.14 14.52
N ALA A 28 5.41 -21.14 14.25
CA ALA A 28 4.47 -21.72 15.19
C ALA A 28 4.80 -23.21 15.29
N PRO A 29 4.99 -23.75 16.51
CA PRO A 29 5.14 -25.19 16.65
C PRO A 29 3.91 -25.84 16.02
N LYS A 30 4.09 -27.01 15.39
CA LYS A 30 2.99 -27.91 15.03
C LYS A 30 1.96 -27.80 16.15
N ILE A 31 0.74 -27.35 15.84
CA ILE A 31 -0.34 -27.34 16.82
C ILE A 31 -0.35 -28.78 17.33
N ALA A 32 0.12 -28.98 18.56
CA ALA A 32 0.30 -30.33 19.06
C ALA A 32 -1.07 -30.98 18.93
N ALA A 33 -1.11 -32.16 18.31
CA ALA A 33 -2.36 -32.90 18.16
C ALA A 33 -3.10 -32.85 19.50
N LYS A 34 -4.41 -32.56 19.47
CA LYS A 34 -5.22 -32.42 20.69
C LYS A 34 -4.81 -33.52 21.66
N PRO A 35 -4.31 -33.18 22.87
CA PRO A 35 -3.69 -34.17 23.73
C PRO A 35 -4.68 -35.30 24.00
N ALA A 36 -4.22 -36.54 23.81
CA ALA A 36 -5.08 -37.72 23.81
C ALA A 36 -5.80 -37.93 25.17
N ASN A 37 -5.27 -37.33 26.24
CA ASN A 37 -5.85 -37.37 27.58
C ASN A 37 -5.33 -36.19 28.43
N PHE A 38 -5.88 -36.09 29.64
CA PHE A 38 -5.54 -35.04 30.61
C PHE A 38 -4.06 -35.02 31.01
N ILE A 39 -3.40 -36.19 31.11
CA ILE A 39 -1.97 -36.27 31.46
C ILE A 39 -1.12 -35.69 30.32
N ALA A 40 -1.42 -36.04 29.07
CA ALA A 40 -0.76 -35.46 27.89
C ALA A 40 -0.96 -33.94 27.81
N TRP A 41 -2.12 -33.44 28.23
CA TRP A 41 -2.39 -32.00 28.29
C TRP A 41 -1.57 -31.30 29.37
N ILE A 42 -1.46 -31.88 30.57
CA ILE A 42 -0.58 -31.36 31.64
C ILE A 42 0.88 -31.33 31.16
N LEU A 43 1.38 -32.41 30.58
CA LEU A 43 2.76 -32.48 30.09
C LEU A 43 3.02 -31.45 28.97
N TYR A 44 2.04 -31.22 28.10
CA TYR A 44 2.13 -30.19 27.06
C TYR A 44 2.27 -28.79 27.67
N ILE A 45 1.44 -28.44 28.65
CA ILE A 45 1.52 -27.14 29.35
C ILE A 45 2.88 -26.99 30.07
N LEU A 46 3.33 -28.04 30.76
CA LEU A 46 4.62 -28.01 31.45
C LEU A 46 5.81 -27.90 30.49
N SER A 47 5.67 -28.38 29.25
CA SER A 47 6.69 -28.26 28.20
C SER A 47 6.65 -26.94 27.44
N TRP A 48 5.62 -26.11 27.65
CA TRP A 48 5.48 -24.85 26.93
C TRP A 48 6.62 -23.90 27.30
N LYS A 49 7.38 -23.49 26.28
CA LYS A 49 8.38 -22.44 26.42
C LYS A 49 7.77 -21.13 25.94
N LYS A 50 7.91 -20.08 26.75
CA LYS A 50 7.53 -18.73 26.35
C LYS A 50 8.26 -18.36 25.06
N VAL A 51 7.49 -18.00 24.03
CA VAL A 51 8.06 -17.48 22.78
C VAL A 51 8.72 -16.14 23.10
N VAL A 52 10.03 -16.04 22.83
CA VAL A 52 10.77 -14.79 22.88
C VAL A 52 10.88 -14.29 21.44
N PRO A 53 10.20 -13.19 21.07
CA PRO A 53 10.33 -12.63 19.72
C PRO A 53 11.79 -12.24 19.47
N ASP A 54 12.33 -12.61 18.31
CA ASP A 54 13.60 -12.06 17.86
C ASP A 54 13.36 -10.63 17.39
N THR A 55 13.81 -9.66 18.18
CA THR A 55 13.77 -8.22 17.85
C THR A 55 15.15 -7.66 17.49
N SER A 56 16.12 -8.52 17.17
CA SER A 56 17.43 -8.08 16.70
C SER A 56 17.30 -7.27 15.40
N ALA A 57 18.25 -6.37 15.14
CA ALA A 57 18.24 -5.61 13.90
C ALA A 57 18.46 -6.54 12.69
N SER A 58 17.59 -6.47 11.70
CA SER A 58 17.80 -7.02 10.36
C SER A 58 18.40 -5.95 9.45
N ALA A 59 19.43 -6.35 8.70
CA ALA A 59 19.99 -5.55 7.61
C ALA A 59 19.15 -5.77 6.35
N PHE A 60 18.55 -4.71 5.82
CA PHE A 60 17.77 -4.76 4.57
C PHE A 60 18.58 -4.24 3.39
N TYR A 61 19.28 -3.14 3.61
CA TYR A 61 20.22 -2.53 2.68
C TYR A 61 21.58 -2.37 3.37
N THR A 62 22.63 -2.10 2.61
CA THR A 62 24.00 -1.96 3.15
C THR A 62 24.12 -0.87 4.23
N ASN A 63 23.18 0.07 4.28
CA ASN A 63 23.11 1.18 5.22
C ASN A 63 21.80 1.26 6.02
N TYR A 64 20.95 0.23 6.02
CA TYR A 64 19.64 0.26 6.69
C TYR A 64 19.40 -0.95 7.60
N PHE A 65 19.23 -0.67 8.88
CA PHE A 65 19.03 -1.65 9.94
C PHE A 65 17.78 -1.31 10.73
N GLU A 66 16.85 -2.28 10.82
CA GLU A 66 15.64 -2.12 11.64
C GLU A 66 15.40 -3.34 12.54
N PRO A 67 14.79 -3.15 13.73
CA PRO A 67 14.37 -4.25 14.57
C PRO A 67 13.43 -5.20 13.83
N LYS A 68 13.72 -6.50 13.91
CA LYS A 68 12.77 -7.54 13.51
C LYS A 68 11.53 -7.48 14.39
N GLY A 69 10.41 -7.96 13.85
CA GLY A 69 9.19 -8.20 14.61
C GLY A 69 8.04 -7.28 14.24
N PRO A 70 6.92 -7.35 14.98
CA PRO A 70 5.63 -6.78 14.59
C PRO A 70 5.57 -5.25 14.60
N THR A 71 6.64 -4.57 15.05
CA THR A 71 6.77 -3.11 15.03
C THR A 71 7.62 -2.59 13.87
N PHE A 72 8.15 -3.49 13.02
CA PHE A 72 8.92 -3.12 11.82
C PHE A 72 8.11 -2.18 10.93
N ASN A 73 8.66 -1.01 10.59
CA ASN A 73 7.97 0.06 9.87
C ASN A 73 6.57 0.45 10.43
N CYS A 74 6.32 0.30 11.75
CA CYS A 74 5.04 0.68 12.37
C CYS A 74 4.96 2.12 12.86
N ASP A 75 5.97 2.95 12.56
CA ASP A 75 6.00 4.38 12.89
C ASP A 75 5.73 5.33 11.69
N PRO A 76 4.93 4.97 10.65
CA PRO A 76 4.61 5.92 9.59
C PRO A 76 3.67 7.00 10.13
N GLN A 77 3.72 8.19 9.52
CA GLN A 77 2.76 9.25 9.83
C GLN A 77 1.33 8.78 9.53
N PRO A 78 0.38 8.92 10.46
CA PRO A 78 -1.01 8.53 10.24
C PRO A 78 -1.65 9.27 9.06
N ILE A 79 -2.48 8.56 8.30
CA ILE A 79 -3.32 9.17 7.27
C ILE A 79 -4.28 10.15 7.94
N THR A 80 -4.37 11.36 7.39
CA THR A 80 -5.33 12.37 7.84
C THR A 80 -6.62 12.22 7.04
N ALA A 81 -7.77 12.15 7.73
CA ALA A 81 -9.08 12.21 7.09
C ALA A 81 -9.27 13.53 6.33
N LEU A 82 -10.31 13.63 5.49
CA LEU A 82 -10.62 14.90 4.83
C LEU A 82 -10.93 15.99 5.86
N THR A 83 -10.26 17.12 5.74
CA THR A 83 -10.37 18.25 6.66
C THR A 83 -10.08 19.56 5.95
N ASP A 84 -10.61 20.65 6.48
CA ASP A 84 -10.28 22.03 6.11
C ASP A 84 -9.24 22.67 7.06
N ASP A 85 -8.70 21.90 8.02
CA ASP A 85 -7.62 22.36 8.90
C ASP A 85 -6.27 22.37 8.19
N TYR A 86 -6.00 23.48 7.50
CA TYR A 86 -4.72 23.71 6.81
C TYR A 86 -3.50 23.69 7.73
N ALA A 87 -3.65 24.04 9.01
CA ALA A 87 -2.53 24.05 9.95
C ALA A 87 -2.14 22.61 10.31
N LEU A 88 -3.14 21.75 10.57
CA LEU A 88 -2.95 20.32 10.78
C LEU A 88 -2.30 19.66 9.56
N LEU A 89 -2.80 19.93 8.35
CA LEU A 89 -2.23 19.35 7.13
C LEU A 89 -0.76 19.75 6.94
N LYS A 90 -0.41 21.03 7.13
CA LYS A 90 0.99 21.48 7.05
C LYS A 90 1.88 20.84 8.09
N LYS A 91 1.39 20.68 9.31
CA LYS A 91 2.12 20.00 10.39
C LYS A 91 2.42 18.55 10.00
N ASN A 92 1.40 17.79 9.62
CA ASN A 92 1.55 16.36 9.29
C ASN A 92 2.46 16.16 8.07
N ILE A 93 2.38 17.03 7.06
CA ILE A 93 3.31 17.01 5.91
C ILE A 93 4.75 17.24 6.34
N GLY A 94 5.00 18.14 7.31
CA GLY A 94 6.33 18.42 7.83
C GLY A 94 6.92 17.28 8.68
N GLU A 95 6.09 16.34 9.12
CA GLU A 95 6.49 15.17 9.91
C GLU A 95 6.74 13.91 9.04
N LEU A 96 6.51 14.01 7.72
CA LEU A 96 6.76 12.91 6.78
C LEU A 96 8.26 12.60 6.69
N THR A 97 8.61 11.33 6.87
CA THR A 97 9.95 10.79 6.70
C THR A 97 9.93 9.68 5.65
N ALA A 98 10.97 9.60 4.83
CA ALA A 98 11.13 8.50 3.89
C ALA A 98 11.52 7.23 4.66
N LEU A 99 10.75 6.15 4.47
CA LEU A 99 10.95 4.86 5.12
C LEU A 99 10.61 3.73 4.14
N GLY A 100 11.40 2.65 4.16
CA GLY A 100 11.11 1.43 3.41
C GLY A 100 11.19 1.56 1.88
N SER A 101 10.37 0.74 1.20
CA SER A 101 10.26 0.68 -0.26
C SER A 101 9.04 1.45 -0.77
N THR A 102 8.96 1.64 -2.08
CA THR A 102 7.86 2.37 -2.72
C THR A 102 6.66 1.46 -3.00
N ASN A 103 5.49 1.82 -2.47
CA ASN A 103 4.23 1.10 -2.68
C ASN A 103 3.13 2.10 -3.15
N ILE A 104 3.15 2.40 -4.44
CA ILE A 104 2.22 3.34 -5.10
C ILE A 104 0.78 2.84 -4.94
N LEU A 105 0.58 1.53 -5.03
CA LEU A 105 -0.72 0.91 -4.87
C LEU A 105 -1.35 1.24 -3.52
N GLU A 106 -0.61 1.08 -2.43
CA GLU A 106 -1.12 1.35 -1.07
C GLU A 106 -1.54 2.82 -0.93
N GLY A 107 -0.68 3.75 -1.38
CA GLY A 107 -0.96 5.18 -1.35
C GLY A 107 -2.19 5.56 -2.19
N MET A 108 -2.28 5.02 -3.40
CA MET A 108 -3.43 5.20 -4.30
C MET A 108 -4.73 4.71 -3.66
N MET A 109 -4.69 3.52 -3.06
CA MET A 109 -5.87 2.87 -2.50
C MET A 109 -6.35 3.54 -1.20
N TRP A 110 -5.44 4.04 -0.36
CA TRP A 110 -5.82 4.82 0.83
C TRP A 110 -6.26 6.23 0.50
N GLY A 111 -5.61 6.89 -0.45
CA GLY A 111 -6.08 8.18 -0.98
C GLY A 111 -7.52 8.07 -1.49
N TRP A 112 -7.85 6.97 -2.16
CA TRP A 112 -9.22 6.75 -2.63
C TRP A 112 -10.19 6.51 -1.47
N ARG A 113 -9.80 5.75 -0.44
CA ARG A 113 -10.63 5.54 0.75
C ARG A 113 -10.97 6.86 1.44
N VAL A 114 -9.99 7.73 1.62
CA VAL A 114 -10.18 9.08 2.20
C VAL A 114 -11.13 9.94 1.35
N LEU A 115 -11.04 9.85 0.02
CA LEU A 115 -11.95 10.56 -0.88
C LEU A 115 -13.35 9.94 -0.96
N SER A 116 -13.54 8.71 -0.48
CA SER A 116 -14.81 7.98 -0.55
C SER A 116 -15.76 8.40 0.58
N SER A 117 -17.02 7.96 0.51
CA SER A 117 -18.00 8.17 1.59
C SER A 117 -18.11 6.99 2.55
N ARG A 118 -17.10 6.10 2.54
CA ARG A 118 -17.15 4.78 3.20
C ARG A 118 -16.17 4.72 4.36
N GLU A 119 -16.53 3.97 5.39
CA GLU A 119 -15.63 3.65 6.50
C GLU A 119 -14.29 3.07 5.99
N PRO A 120 -13.15 3.39 6.65
CA PRO A 120 -13.05 4.08 7.95
C PRO A 120 -13.01 5.62 7.88
N PHE A 121 -13.08 6.23 6.69
CA PHE A 121 -13.07 7.68 6.49
C PHE A 121 -14.35 8.10 5.77
N SER A 122 -15.38 8.43 6.55
CA SER A 122 -16.72 8.74 6.02
C SER A 122 -16.95 10.22 5.70
N GLU A 123 -15.92 11.06 5.80
CA GLU A 123 -15.97 12.51 5.57
C GLU A 123 -16.14 12.87 4.09
N GLY A 124 -15.75 11.99 3.16
CA GLY A 124 -15.90 12.25 1.73
C GLY A 124 -17.37 12.23 1.29
N ALA A 125 -17.73 13.12 0.36
CA ALA A 125 -19.06 13.15 -0.22
C ALA A 125 -19.39 11.82 -0.94
N LYS A 126 -20.67 11.47 -1.07
CA LYS A 126 -21.09 10.29 -1.85
C LYS A 126 -20.70 10.45 -3.32
N GLU A 127 -20.40 9.33 -3.96
CA GLU A 127 -20.14 9.25 -5.40
C GLU A 127 -21.31 9.89 -6.19
N GLY A 128 -21.00 10.79 -7.12
CA GLY A 128 -22.00 11.52 -7.91
C GLY A 128 -22.70 12.71 -7.21
N THR A 129 -22.26 13.11 -6.01
CA THR A 129 -22.80 14.32 -5.35
C THR A 129 -22.64 15.55 -6.25
N ALA A 130 -23.76 16.19 -6.59
CA ALA A 130 -23.76 17.37 -7.46
C ALA A 130 -22.96 18.52 -6.83
N GLY A 131 -22.07 19.14 -7.62
CA GLY A 131 -21.23 20.24 -7.16
C GLY A 131 -19.93 19.82 -6.46
N THR A 132 -19.72 18.53 -6.20
CA THR A 132 -18.47 18.03 -5.59
C THR A 132 -17.55 17.41 -6.65
N GLN A 133 -16.27 17.80 -6.63
CA GLN A 133 -15.21 17.13 -7.38
C GLN A 133 -14.36 16.32 -6.41
N LYS A 134 -14.03 15.08 -6.80
CA LYS A 134 -13.11 14.22 -6.06
C LYS A 134 -11.80 14.17 -6.82
N ILE A 135 -10.74 14.71 -6.24
CA ILE A 135 -9.45 14.85 -6.90
C ILE A 135 -8.39 14.15 -6.08
N MET A 136 -7.62 13.28 -6.73
CA MET A 136 -6.45 12.62 -6.17
C MET A 136 -5.21 13.10 -6.91
N VAL A 137 -4.14 13.39 -6.17
CA VAL A 137 -2.82 13.67 -6.73
C VAL A 137 -1.86 12.63 -6.20
N ILE A 138 -1.30 11.80 -7.09
CA ILE A 138 -0.28 10.80 -6.77
C ILE A 138 1.07 11.39 -7.18
N LEU A 139 2.00 11.48 -6.23
CA LEU A 139 3.38 11.91 -6.46
C LEU A 139 4.30 10.75 -6.05
N THR A 140 5.21 10.34 -6.94
CA THR A 140 6.21 9.31 -6.64
C THR A 140 7.52 9.63 -7.36
N ASP A 141 8.62 9.29 -6.72
CA ASP A 141 9.98 9.34 -7.24
C ASP A 141 10.59 7.95 -7.45
N GLY A 142 9.77 6.91 -7.37
CA GLY A 142 10.23 5.54 -7.49
C GLY A 142 9.19 4.61 -8.10
N THR A 143 9.67 3.41 -8.37
CA THR A 143 8.92 2.28 -8.93
C THR A 143 8.28 1.44 -7.83
N ASN A 144 7.16 0.76 -8.10
CA ASN A 144 6.59 -0.18 -7.12
C ASN A 144 7.61 -1.26 -6.74
N SER A 145 7.76 -1.52 -5.45
CA SER A 145 8.68 -2.52 -4.93
C SER A 145 8.09 -3.29 -3.76
N PHE A 146 7.98 -4.60 -3.94
CA PHE A 146 7.45 -5.53 -2.94
C PHE A 146 8.47 -5.86 -1.83
N GLY A 147 9.74 -5.51 -2.02
CA GLY A 147 10.79 -5.80 -1.05
C GLY A 147 11.14 -7.29 -0.99
N ASN A 148 11.30 -7.95 -2.14
CA ASN A 148 11.77 -9.34 -2.21
C ASN A 148 13.15 -9.47 -1.55
N LEU A 149 13.34 -10.54 -0.79
CA LEU A 149 14.57 -10.81 -0.04
C LEU A 149 14.97 -12.29 -0.19
N PRO A 150 16.27 -12.61 -0.23
CA PRO A 150 16.76 -13.98 -0.30
C PRO A 150 16.67 -14.69 1.07
N ASN A 151 15.47 -14.80 1.62
CA ASN A 151 15.17 -15.44 2.90
C ASN A 151 14.00 -16.43 2.76
N SER A 152 13.71 -17.20 3.82
CA SER A 152 12.67 -18.24 3.79
C SER A 152 11.23 -17.72 3.63
N LEU A 153 11.00 -16.43 3.84
CA LEU A 153 9.70 -15.77 3.65
C LEU A 153 9.59 -15.08 2.28
N GLY A 154 10.69 -14.98 1.53
CA GLY A 154 10.78 -14.42 0.18
C GLY A 154 10.72 -12.89 0.09
N SER A 155 10.40 -12.19 1.18
CA SER A 155 10.29 -10.72 1.20
C SER A 155 10.35 -10.16 2.63
N ALA A 156 10.40 -8.83 2.73
CA ALA A 156 9.92 -8.13 3.93
C ALA A 156 8.38 -8.29 4.07
N TYR A 157 7.81 -7.93 5.22
CA TYR A 157 6.35 -7.92 5.39
C TYR A 157 5.76 -6.72 4.66
N THR A 158 4.69 -6.92 3.89
CA THR A 158 4.02 -5.88 3.09
C THR A 158 2.52 -5.84 3.39
N SER A 159 1.77 -4.91 2.76
CA SER A 159 0.30 -4.92 2.82
C SER A 159 -0.34 -6.17 2.20
N PHE A 160 0.42 -6.94 1.41
CA PHE A 160 0.04 -8.26 0.89
C PHE A 160 0.56 -9.42 1.74
N GLY A 161 1.17 -9.16 2.90
CA GLY A 161 1.87 -10.17 3.68
C GLY A 161 3.27 -10.46 3.13
N TYR A 162 3.76 -11.69 3.33
CA TYR A 162 5.04 -12.13 2.77
C TYR A 162 4.83 -12.74 1.37
N LEU A 163 5.88 -12.75 0.53
CA LEU A 163 5.81 -13.33 -0.82
C LEU A 163 5.36 -14.80 -0.80
N ILE A 164 5.80 -15.56 0.20
CA ILE A 164 5.42 -16.98 0.39
C ILE A 164 3.91 -17.19 0.70
N ASP A 165 3.18 -16.12 1.05
CA ASP A 165 1.72 -16.18 1.18
C ASP A 165 0.99 -16.12 -0.16
N GLU A 166 1.72 -15.84 -1.24
CA GLU A 166 1.25 -15.86 -2.63
C GLU A 166 0.09 -14.90 -2.94
N ARG A 167 -0.13 -13.87 -2.11
CA ARG A 167 -1.26 -12.92 -2.28
C ARG A 167 -1.09 -11.97 -3.47
N ILE A 168 0.15 -11.69 -3.85
CA ILE A 168 0.49 -10.85 -5.02
C ILE A 168 0.74 -11.68 -6.29
N GLY A 169 0.94 -12.99 -6.14
CA GLY A 169 1.32 -13.94 -7.19
C GLY A 169 2.17 -15.09 -6.62
N PRO A 170 2.67 -16.02 -7.46
CA PRO A 170 3.45 -17.17 -7.00
C PRO A 170 4.68 -16.78 -6.17
N ALA A 171 5.06 -17.62 -5.20
CA ALA A 171 6.21 -17.34 -4.33
C ALA A 171 7.57 -17.29 -5.07
N THR A 172 7.60 -17.73 -6.33
CA THR A 172 8.77 -17.74 -7.21
C THR A 172 8.96 -16.45 -8.02
N LEU A 173 8.10 -15.45 -7.86
CA LEU A 173 8.24 -14.20 -8.59
C LEU A 173 9.56 -13.50 -8.25
N THR A 174 10.25 -13.05 -9.29
CA THR A 174 11.41 -12.16 -9.15
C THR A 174 10.97 -10.76 -8.70
N PRO A 175 11.89 -9.88 -8.29
CA PRO A 175 11.54 -8.49 -7.99
C PRO A 175 10.75 -7.82 -9.13
N GLU A 176 11.16 -8.00 -10.38
CA GLU A 176 10.47 -7.46 -11.56
C GLU A 176 9.07 -8.05 -11.73
N GLY A 177 8.92 -9.35 -11.44
CA GLY A 177 7.64 -10.05 -11.48
C GLY A 177 6.66 -9.53 -10.43
N THR A 178 7.14 -9.28 -9.21
CA THR A 178 6.33 -8.67 -8.14
C THR A 178 5.99 -7.21 -8.44
N THR A 179 6.93 -6.43 -8.98
CA THR A 179 6.68 -5.04 -9.42
C THR A 179 5.59 -5.01 -10.49
N SER A 180 5.69 -5.85 -11.51
CA SER A 180 4.67 -5.95 -12.57
C SER A 180 3.28 -6.32 -12.02
N ALA A 181 3.21 -7.20 -11.02
CA ALA A 181 1.96 -7.57 -10.37
C ALA A 181 1.37 -6.42 -9.53
N MET A 182 2.22 -5.64 -8.84
CA MET A 182 1.81 -4.43 -8.12
C MET A 182 1.32 -3.34 -9.08
N ASP A 183 1.98 -3.15 -10.22
CA ASP A 183 1.60 -2.18 -11.25
C ASP A 183 0.23 -2.52 -11.85
N ALA A 184 0.00 -3.79 -12.17
CA ALA A 184 -1.30 -4.26 -12.67
C ALA A 184 -2.42 -3.98 -11.67
N LYS A 185 -2.19 -4.22 -10.37
CA LYS A 185 -3.17 -3.90 -9.31
C LYS A 185 -3.33 -2.39 -9.12
N THR A 186 -2.26 -1.61 -9.22
CA THR A 186 -2.31 -0.14 -9.18
C THR A 186 -3.22 0.38 -10.28
N LEU A 187 -3.02 -0.08 -11.52
CA LEU A 187 -3.82 0.34 -12.66
C LEU A 187 -5.30 -0.09 -12.55
N ALA A 188 -5.56 -1.29 -12.02
CA ALA A 188 -6.92 -1.72 -11.71
C ALA A 188 -7.58 -0.80 -10.67
N GLY A 189 -6.83 -0.38 -9.65
CA GLY A 189 -7.26 0.60 -8.66
C GLY A 189 -7.62 1.92 -9.32
N CYS A 190 -6.72 2.49 -10.13
CA CYS A 190 -6.94 3.74 -10.85
C CYS A 190 -8.17 3.67 -11.75
N THR A 191 -8.36 2.57 -12.46
CA THR A 191 -9.53 2.33 -13.31
C THR A 191 -10.83 2.38 -12.51
N ASN A 192 -10.85 1.70 -11.36
CA ASN A 192 -12.02 1.66 -10.48
C ASN A 192 -12.29 3.02 -9.81
N ALA A 193 -11.25 3.73 -9.37
CA ALA A 193 -11.37 5.07 -8.78
C ALA A 193 -11.93 6.08 -9.80
N LYS A 194 -11.43 6.05 -11.04
CA LYS A 194 -11.97 6.88 -12.14
C LYS A 194 -13.43 6.58 -12.41
N LYS A 195 -13.84 5.30 -12.34
CA LYS A 195 -15.25 4.89 -12.50
C LYS A 195 -16.16 5.43 -11.39
N ASP A 196 -15.65 5.58 -10.18
CA ASP A 196 -16.36 6.20 -9.04
C ASP A 196 -16.27 7.74 -9.07
N GLY A 197 -15.78 8.33 -10.17
CA GLY A 197 -15.76 9.77 -10.41
C GLY A 197 -14.57 10.51 -9.79
N VAL A 198 -13.50 9.79 -9.43
CA VAL A 198 -12.25 10.41 -8.98
C VAL A 198 -11.42 10.87 -10.18
N GLU A 199 -11.09 12.15 -10.21
CA GLU A 199 -10.12 12.74 -11.12
C GLU A 199 -8.71 12.54 -10.53
N ILE A 200 -7.85 11.85 -11.27
CA ILE A 200 -6.51 11.44 -10.83
C ILE A 200 -5.45 12.20 -11.61
N TYR A 201 -4.64 12.96 -10.90
CA TYR A 201 -3.38 13.52 -11.35
C TYR A 201 -2.22 12.64 -10.89
N THR A 202 -1.23 12.43 -11.74
CA THR A 202 -0.01 11.68 -11.42
C THR A 202 1.22 12.53 -11.73
N ILE A 203 2.20 12.49 -10.83
CA ILE A 203 3.45 13.22 -10.93
C ILE A 203 4.59 12.22 -10.73
N LEU A 204 5.39 12.02 -11.79
CA LEU A 204 6.63 11.26 -11.74
C LEU A 204 7.78 12.22 -11.46
N LEU A 205 8.48 12.07 -10.34
CA LEU A 205 9.53 12.97 -9.90
C LEU A 205 10.91 12.31 -10.00
N GLU A 206 11.81 12.84 -10.82
CA GLU A 206 13.23 12.41 -10.87
C GLU A 206 13.43 10.89 -11.10
N GLU A 207 12.47 10.22 -11.73
CA GLU A 207 12.47 8.79 -12.04
C GLU A 207 12.38 8.60 -13.57
N ASP A 208 13.16 7.67 -14.10
CA ASP A 208 13.33 7.42 -15.53
C ASP A 208 12.88 6.01 -15.98
N ASP A 209 12.39 5.18 -15.06
CA ASP A 209 11.81 3.88 -15.38
C ASP A 209 10.59 4.00 -16.31
N ALA A 210 10.71 3.42 -17.50
CA ALA A 210 9.70 3.49 -18.54
C ALA A 210 8.39 2.79 -18.14
N ALA A 211 8.47 1.70 -17.36
CA ALA A 211 7.28 0.98 -16.90
C ALA A 211 6.48 1.82 -15.90
N THR A 212 7.15 2.49 -14.97
CA THR A 212 6.56 3.41 -13.99
C THR A 212 5.96 4.64 -14.66
N SER A 213 6.65 5.24 -15.63
CA SER A 213 6.08 6.32 -16.45
C SER A 213 4.79 5.87 -17.15
N ALA A 214 4.81 4.70 -17.80
CA ALA A 214 3.64 4.17 -18.48
C ALA A 214 2.49 3.83 -17.52
N LEU A 215 2.80 3.33 -16.32
CA LEU A 215 1.81 3.08 -15.26
C LEU A 215 1.12 4.38 -14.83
N LEU A 216 1.89 5.42 -14.52
CA LEU A 216 1.36 6.69 -14.03
C LEU A 216 0.58 7.44 -15.11
N GLU A 217 1.01 7.38 -16.36
CA GLU A 217 0.29 7.94 -17.50
C GLU A 217 -1.08 7.24 -17.68
N GLN A 218 -1.13 5.91 -17.60
CA GLN A 218 -2.39 5.16 -17.69
C GLN A 218 -3.31 5.33 -16.46
N CYS A 219 -2.71 5.51 -15.28
CA CYS A 219 -3.45 5.78 -14.05
C CYS A 219 -4.15 7.15 -14.09
N ALA A 220 -3.50 8.17 -14.66
CA ALA A 220 -4.03 9.53 -14.79
C ALA A 220 -5.40 9.56 -15.51
N SER A 221 -6.18 10.61 -15.26
CA SER A 221 -7.51 10.78 -15.88
C SER A 221 -7.48 11.32 -17.31
N GLY A 222 -6.31 11.74 -17.78
CA GLY A 222 -6.09 12.26 -19.12
C GLY A 222 -4.62 12.58 -19.34
N ALA A 223 -4.24 12.86 -20.60
CA ALA A 223 -2.87 13.22 -20.96
C ALA A 223 -2.43 14.52 -20.25
N ASP A 224 -3.36 15.40 -19.91
CA ASP A 224 -3.08 16.63 -19.19
C ASP A 224 -3.08 16.46 -17.66
N HIS A 225 -3.25 15.23 -17.17
CA HIS A 225 -3.21 14.87 -15.75
C HIS A 225 -1.94 14.16 -15.33
N PHE A 226 -1.09 13.77 -16.28
CA PHE A 226 0.23 13.19 -16.03
C PHE A 226 1.32 14.27 -16.17
N PHE A 227 2.22 14.32 -15.19
CA PHE A 227 3.36 15.22 -15.19
C PHE A 227 4.65 14.43 -14.97
N ASN A 228 5.52 14.40 -15.98
CA ASN A 228 6.89 13.93 -15.82
C ASN A 228 7.78 15.11 -15.41
N VAL A 229 8.38 15.00 -14.22
CA VAL A 229 9.11 16.06 -13.53
C VAL A 229 10.54 15.56 -13.29
N PRO A 230 11.46 15.71 -14.25
CA PRO A 230 12.84 15.22 -14.12
C PRO A 230 13.70 16.03 -13.13
N ASN A 231 13.12 17.03 -12.45
CA ASN A 231 13.82 17.86 -11.48
C ASN A 231 12.83 18.49 -10.48
N HIS A 232 13.06 18.29 -9.18
CA HIS A 232 12.21 18.76 -8.09
C HIS A 232 11.99 20.28 -8.08
N SER A 233 12.88 21.08 -8.67
CA SER A 233 12.69 22.53 -8.81
C SER A 233 11.41 22.91 -9.57
N LYS A 234 10.90 22.02 -10.43
CA LYS A 234 9.66 22.20 -11.20
C LYS A 234 8.40 21.72 -10.46
N LEU A 235 8.56 21.05 -9.32
CA LEU A 235 7.42 20.46 -8.60
C LEU A 235 6.42 21.53 -8.15
N LYS A 236 6.91 22.70 -7.69
CA LYS A 236 6.05 23.84 -7.32
C LYS A 236 5.21 24.36 -8.49
N SER A 237 5.79 24.45 -9.69
CA SER A 237 5.03 24.86 -10.88
C SER A 237 3.96 23.84 -11.25
N VAL A 238 4.26 22.54 -11.15
CA VAL A 238 3.28 21.48 -11.43
C VAL A 238 2.08 21.54 -10.48
N PHE A 239 2.31 21.67 -9.16
CA PHE A 239 1.20 21.86 -8.22
C PHE A 239 0.41 23.14 -8.48
N THR A 240 1.08 24.22 -8.89
CA THR A 240 0.40 25.47 -9.27
C THR A 240 -0.54 25.25 -10.46
N ASP A 241 -0.11 24.47 -11.45
CA ASP A 241 -0.92 24.18 -12.63
C ASP A 241 -2.09 23.23 -12.31
N ILE A 242 -1.89 22.24 -11.44
CA ILE A 242 -2.98 21.39 -10.93
C ILE A 242 -4.04 22.25 -10.22
N VAL A 243 -3.63 23.16 -9.32
CA VAL A 243 -4.56 24.05 -8.61
C VAL A 243 -5.37 24.92 -9.57
N LYS A 244 -4.75 25.45 -10.63
CA LYS A 244 -5.47 26.21 -11.67
C LYS A 244 -6.50 25.38 -12.42
N LYS A 245 -6.21 24.09 -12.68
CA LYS A 245 -7.13 23.17 -13.34
C LYS A 245 -8.32 22.83 -12.45
N VAL A 246 -8.05 22.54 -11.18
CA VAL A 246 -9.06 22.26 -10.16
C VAL A 246 -9.96 23.46 -9.89
N GLY A 247 -9.37 24.65 -9.79
CA GLY A 247 -10.05 25.88 -9.40
C GLY A 247 -10.90 26.55 -10.48
N LYS A 248 -11.16 25.92 -11.64
CA LYS A 248 -12.00 26.53 -12.68
C LYS A 248 -13.42 26.75 -12.14
N PRO A 249 -13.93 28.00 -12.06
CA PRO A 249 -15.27 28.27 -11.57
C PRO A 249 -16.32 27.63 -12.49
N ARG A 250 -17.23 26.87 -11.89
CA ARG A 250 -18.43 26.39 -12.58
C ARG A 250 -19.33 27.58 -12.86
N LEU A 251 -19.46 28.00 -14.12
CA LEU A 251 -20.58 28.83 -14.55
C LEU A 251 -21.82 27.95 -14.47
N SER A 252 -22.57 28.05 -13.36
CA SER A 252 -23.90 27.49 -13.28
C SER A 252 -24.83 28.36 -14.13
N SER A 253 -25.29 27.81 -15.25
CA SER A 253 -26.40 28.37 -16.04
C SER A 253 -27.73 28.19 -15.30
#